data_AF-A0A382WMX0-F1
#
_entry.id   AF-A0A382WMX0-F1
#
_cell.length_a   1.000
_cell.length_b   1.000
_cell.length_c   1.000
_cell.angle_alpha   90.00
_cell.angle_beta   90.00
_cell.angle_gamma   90.00
#
_symmetry.space_group_name_H-M   'P 1'
#
loop_
_entity.id
_entity.type
_entity.pdbx_description
1 polymer ?
#
loop_
_entity_poly.entity_id
_entity_poly.type
_entity_poly.pdbx_seq_one_letter_code
_entity_poly.pdbx_strand_id
1 'polypeptide(L)'
;MANGIRLFGRSFKYHRPRGLFGSGSEEPNAIVQLGEGASTIPNLKATQVELFDGLSARTVVGWPSLEIDLYAINNRIGRLLP
;
A
#
# COMPACT_ATOMS: atom_id res chain seq x y z
N MET A 1 0.60 5.54 -15.48
CA MET A 1 -0.14 4.38 -14.90
C MET A 1 -0.82 3.65 -16.04
N ALA A 2 -0.27 2.53 -16.49
CA ALA A 2 -0.74 1.82 -17.68
C ALA A 2 -2.09 1.12 -17.49
N ASN A 3 -2.30 0.52 -16.30
CA ASN A 3 -3.51 -0.26 -16.01
C ASN A 3 -4.70 0.57 -15.48
N GLY A 4 -4.61 1.91 -15.48
CA GLY A 4 -5.68 2.78 -14.96
C GLY A 4 -5.91 2.76 -13.45
N ILE A 5 -5.23 1.87 -12.70
CA ILE A 5 -5.33 1.75 -11.24
C ILE A 5 -4.69 2.98 -10.58
N ARG A 6 -5.43 3.65 -9.68
CA ARG A 6 -4.97 4.85 -8.95
C ARG A 6 -4.79 4.63 -7.45
N LEU A 7 -5.38 3.58 -6.90
CA LEU A 7 -5.32 3.24 -5.48
C LEU A 7 -4.17 2.26 -5.25
N PHE A 8 -3.13 2.72 -4.55
CA PHE A 8 -1.92 1.94 -4.27
C PHE A 8 -1.79 1.55 -2.80
N GLY A 9 -2.44 2.31 -1.91
CA GLY A 9 -2.31 2.12 -0.47
C GLY A 9 -3.41 2.82 0.32
N ARG A 10 -3.32 2.65 1.64
CA ARG A 10 -4.11 3.37 2.64
C ARG A 10 -3.16 4.02 3.64
N SER A 11 -3.55 5.16 4.19
CA SER A 11 -2.75 5.82 5.23
C SER A 11 -2.65 4.92 6.47
N PHE A 12 -1.44 4.71 7.00
CA PHE A 12 -1.26 3.88 8.20
C PHE A 12 -2.17 4.27 9.39
N LYS A 13 -2.19 5.56 9.76
CA LYS A 13 -2.99 6.04 10.91
C LYS A 13 -4.45 6.29 10.58
N TYR A 14 -4.71 6.87 9.40
CA TYR A 14 -6.02 7.45 9.09
C TYR A 14 -6.83 6.64 8.07
N HIS A 15 -6.30 5.54 7.55
CA HIS A 15 -6.95 4.66 6.56
C HIS A 15 -7.54 5.39 5.33
N ARG A 16 -7.04 6.60 5.03
CA ARG A 16 -7.45 7.37 3.86
C ARG A 16 -6.87 6.73 2.60
N PRO A 17 -7.65 6.61 1.51
CA PRO A 17 -7.14 6.15 0.21
C PRO A 17 -5.89 6.94 -0.20
N ARG A 18 -4.86 6.24 -0.69
CA ARG A 18 -3.63 6.85 -1.21
C ARG A 18 -3.30 6.31 -2.59
N GLY A 19 -2.95 7.23 -3.47
CA GLY A 19 -2.38 6.91 -4.77
C GLY A 19 -0.90 7.28 -4.84
N LEU A 20 -0.32 6.99 -5.99
CA LEU A 20 1.03 7.43 -6.36
C LEU A 20 1.10 8.97 -6.31
N PHE A 21 2.21 9.51 -5.83
CA PHE A 21 2.42 10.95 -5.69
C PHE A 21 3.70 11.42 -6.40
N GLY A 22 4.79 10.66 -6.29
CA GLY A 22 6.06 10.90 -6.95
C GLY A 22 6.38 9.85 -8.00
N SER A 23 7.64 9.88 -8.47
CA SER A 23 8.16 8.98 -9.50
C SER A 23 9.47 8.30 -9.12
N GLY A 24 10.04 8.60 -7.95
CA GLY A 24 11.31 8.05 -7.50
C GLY A 24 11.36 7.78 -6.00
N SER A 25 12.51 8.05 -5.40
CA SER A 25 12.78 7.84 -3.97
C SER A 25 11.96 8.75 -3.06
N GLU A 26 11.39 9.83 -3.60
CA GLU A 26 10.52 10.77 -2.89
C GLU A 26 9.10 10.24 -2.65
N GLU A 27 8.71 9.12 -3.28
CA GLU A 27 7.37 8.55 -3.16
C GLU A 27 7.02 8.17 -1.71
N PRO A 28 5.98 8.79 -1.10
CA PRO A 28 5.63 8.56 0.29
C PRO A 28 4.51 7.54 0.51
N ASN A 29 3.72 7.20 -0.52
CA ASN A 29 2.48 6.43 -0.38
C ASN A 29 2.58 5.00 -0.92
N ALA A 30 3.17 4.82 -2.10
CA ALA A 30 3.15 3.55 -2.83
C ALA A 30 4.21 2.57 -2.30
N ILE A 31 3.96 2.04 -1.11
CA ILE A 31 4.80 1.03 -0.44
C ILE A 31 4.17 -0.35 -0.66
N VAL A 32 4.98 -1.31 -1.10
CA VAL A 32 4.55 -2.66 -1.47
C VAL A 32 5.43 -3.73 -0.83
N GLN A 33 4.86 -4.91 -0.67
CA GLN A 33 5.61 -6.14 -0.40
C GLN A 33 5.75 -6.90 -1.71
N LEU A 34 7.00 -7.15 -2.11
CA LEU A 34 7.35 -7.85 -3.34
C LEU A 34 7.49 -9.35 -3.05
N GLY A 35 7.01 -10.18 -3.98
CA GLY A 35 7.06 -11.64 -3.87
C GLY A 35 6.03 -12.26 -2.92
N GLU A 36 6.12 -13.57 -2.79
CA GLU A 36 5.17 -14.41 -2.06
C GLU A 36 5.88 -15.38 -1.11
N GLY A 37 5.17 -15.85 -0.08
CA GLY A 37 5.68 -16.83 0.87
C GLY A 37 6.89 -16.36 1.68
N ALA A 38 7.95 -17.18 1.69
CA ALA A 38 9.18 -16.91 2.45
C ALA A 38 10.15 -15.97 1.73
N SER A 39 10.02 -15.80 0.41
CA SER A 39 10.94 -15.02 -0.42
C SER A 39 10.52 -13.55 -0.55
N THR A 40 9.66 -13.07 0.35
CA THR A 40 9.06 -11.75 0.20
C THR A 40 10.01 -10.67 0.68
N ILE A 41 10.06 -9.55 -0.04
CA ILE A 41 10.80 -8.37 0.37
C ILE A 41 9.77 -7.30 0.77
N PRO A 42 9.70 -6.91 2.05
CA PRO A 42 8.71 -5.95 2.51
C PRO A 42 9.13 -4.50 2.24
N ASN A 43 8.15 -3.60 2.26
CA ASN A 43 8.32 -2.14 2.34
C ASN A 43 9.15 -1.50 1.21
N LEU A 44 9.08 -2.03 -0.01
CA LEU A 44 9.69 -1.39 -1.18
C LEU A 44 8.80 -0.28 -1.72
N LYS A 45 9.41 0.78 -2.25
CA LYS A 45 8.69 1.82 -2.99
C LYS A 45 8.42 1.32 -4.39
N ALA A 46 7.15 1.30 -4.80
CA ALA A 46 6.74 0.83 -6.13
C ALA A 46 7.45 1.60 -7.27
N THR A 47 7.78 2.88 -7.05
CA THR A 47 8.53 3.73 -7.99
C THR A 47 9.98 3.30 -8.20
N GLN A 48 10.55 2.52 -7.28
CA GLN A 48 11.94 2.06 -7.34
C GLN A 48 12.06 0.58 -7.70
N VAL A 49 10.94 -0.10 -7.95
CA VAL A 49 10.92 -1.51 -8.36
C VAL A 49 10.77 -1.55 -9.87
N GLU A 50 11.77 -2.09 -10.55
CA GLU A 50 11.70 -2.34 -11.98
C GLU A 50 10.71 -3.49 -12.27
N LEU A 51 9.95 -3.34 -13.36
CA LEU A 51 9.04 -4.40 -13.80
C LEU A 51 9.83 -5.53 -14.45
N PHE A 52 9.53 -6.76 -14.03
CA PHE A 52 10.07 -7.99 -14.62
C PHE A 52 8.97 -9.04 -14.73
N ASP A 53 9.19 -10.06 -15.55
CA ASP A 53 8.21 -11.12 -15.75
C ASP A 53 7.96 -11.93 -14.46
N GLY A 54 6.69 -12.22 -14.18
CA GLY A 54 6.29 -12.90 -12.94
C GLY A 54 6.39 -12.05 -11.67
N LEU A 55 6.55 -10.72 -11.77
CA LEU A 55 6.52 -9.82 -10.61
C LEU A 55 5.19 -9.93 -9.86
N SER A 56 5.25 -10.39 -8.61
CA SER A 56 4.13 -10.36 -7.65
C SER A 56 4.37 -9.27 -6.61
N ALA A 57 3.38 -8.41 -6.40
CA ALA A 57 3.45 -7.35 -5.39
C ALA A 57 2.09 -7.14 -4.75
N ARG A 58 2.08 -6.86 -3.45
CA ARG A 58 0.86 -6.55 -2.69
C ARG A 58 1.03 -5.32 -1.83
N THR A 59 -0.09 -4.68 -1.51
CA THR A 59 -0.10 -3.58 -0.55
C THR A 59 0.25 -4.07 0.85
N VAL A 60 0.83 -3.18 1.65
CA VAL A 60 1.19 -3.45 3.05
C VAL A 60 0.08 -3.05 4.04
N VAL A 61 -0.91 -2.27 3.61
CA VAL A 61 -2.02 -1.76 4.46
C VAL A 61 -3.34 -1.84 3.68
N GLY A 62 -4.45 -2.00 4.40
CA GLY A 62 -5.79 -2.05 3.81
C GLY A 62 -6.27 -3.48 3.69
N TRP A 63 -6.36 -4.17 4.83
CA TRP A 63 -6.92 -5.51 4.89
C TRP A 63 -8.45 -5.45 5.00
N PRO A 64 -9.20 -6.34 4.31
CA PRO A 64 -8.75 -7.40 3.40
C PRO A 64 -8.37 -6.92 1.99
N SER A 65 -8.79 -5.72 1.58
CA SER A 65 -8.40 -5.14 0.29
C SER A 65 -8.29 -3.62 0.38
N LEU A 66 -7.64 -2.99 -0.61
CA LEU A 66 -7.53 -1.54 -0.63
C LEU A 66 -8.89 -0.83 -0.71
N GLU A 67 -9.91 -1.47 -1.27
CA GLU A 67 -11.27 -0.93 -1.34
C GLU A 67 -12.01 -1.11 -0.01
N ILE A 68 -11.79 -2.25 0.66
CA ILE A 68 -12.43 -2.63 1.91
C ILE A 68 -11.35 -2.73 2.99
N ASP A 69 -11.17 -1.65 3.74
CA ASP A 69 -10.19 -1.56 4.84
C ASP A 69 -10.91 -1.67 6.19
N LEU A 70 -10.92 -2.87 6.78
CA LEU A 70 -11.61 -3.12 8.05
C LEU A 70 -10.93 -2.42 9.23
N TYR A 71 -9.63 -2.16 9.15
CA TYR A 71 -8.91 -1.42 10.19
C TYR A 71 -9.30 0.05 10.24
N ALA A 72 -9.97 0.58 9.20
CA ALA A 72 -10.52 1.94 9.20
C ALA A 72 -11.51 2.20 10.36
N ILE A 73 -12.06 1.15 10.99
CA ILE A 73 -12.89 1.28 12.19
C ILE A 73 -12.14 1.97 13.35
N ASN A 74 -10.82 1.81 13.41
CA ASN A 74 -9.97 2.45 14.41
C ASN A 74 -10.01 3.98 14.32
N ASN A 75 -10.34 4.57 13.16
CA ASN A 75 -10.53 6.03 13.06
C ASN A 75 -11.72 6.53 13.89
N ARG A 76 -12.74 5.70 14.10
CA ARG A 76 -13.95 6.06 14.84
C ARG A 76 -13.77 5.82 16.33
N ILE A 77 -13.07 4.75 16.69
CA ILE A 77 -12.87 4.31 18.07
C ILE A 77 -11.59 4.89 18.67
N GLY A 78 -10.66 5.43 17.86
CA GLY A 78 -9.38 5.95 18.32
C GLY A 78 -9.47 7.14 19.29
N ARG A 79 -10.64 7.79 19.41
CA ARG A 79 -10.91 8.79 20.47
C ARG A 79 -11.23 8.17 21.84
N LEU A 80 -11.52 6.86 21.87
CA LEU A 80 -11.91 6.08 23.05
C LEU A 80 -10.78 5.14 23.51
N LEU A 81 -9.74 5.00 22.71
CA LEU A 81 -8.52 4.28 23.09
C LEU A 81 -7.60 5.27 23.84
N PRO A 82 -6.98 4.86 24.96
CA PRO A 82 -6.14 5.74 25.79
C PRO A 82 -4.94 6.33 25.04
#